data_AF-A0A916C2X5-F1
#
_entry.id   AF-A0A916C2X5-F1
#
_cell.length_a   1.000
_cell.length_b   1.000
_cell.length_c   1.000
_cell.angle_alpha   90.00
_cell.angle_beta   90.00
_cell.angle_gamma   90.00
#
_symmetry.space_group_name_H-M   'P 1'
#
loop_
_entity.id
_entity.type
_entity.pdbx_description
1 polymer ?
#
loop_
_entity_poly.entity_id
_entity_poly.type
_entity_poly.pdbx_seq_one_letter_code
_entity_poly.pdbx_strand_id
1 'polypeptide(L)'
;MSPVHGTVDLDVPADVLWQCFRNASLWPRWNPCMFWARNRDLVLGQKLIWAFEPLRWWYFYKLPGVATLIEVEENRKVTWEVTIMPGFYARHTYSIEDLGDGRSRFGSWEKAMGPLFRALKFFWVGHFIFVKDRSLQGARLLEAIYQRAGQLDESTLPKRRGLRLFQNLKALVGGSDLLNFQIVPLAPDVWAVLGGGGNSLVVKSGGEVLVVDPKMSIYARRLKRWIERDLQAKVTTIINTHYHYDHTRGNKLYPGTRIIAHRTVPEAMYANDPGDWRDHPAAVPQSDNLIDQALRLNFGLHEIEINHAGQAHTIGDVWVRVRAGDRDIIATGDFATLEHYPFLDTSEYGANVSGWIRAARDLATKFPAATFIPGHGPIATAKDLLQHAAYLTFLDKSVAGSRHDGLDESGTARNVDLSSWQLSFVPIFHYGLWFLSGNTNVRSVYRLQTKQR
;
A
#
# COMPACT_ATOMS: atom_id res chain seq x y z
N MET A 1 -10.11 -27.21 -6.14
CA MET A 1 -9.12 -28.25 -5.79
C MET A 1 -9.75 -29.26 -4.85
N SER A 2 -9.16 -30.44 -4.66
CA SER A 2 -9.46 -31.27 -3.49
C SER A 2 -9.16 -30.48 -2.22
N PRO A 3 -9.95 -30.62 -1.16
CA PRO A 3 -9.69 -29.91 0.08
C PRO A 3 -8.36 -30.34 0.69
N VAL A 4 -7.61 -29.37 1.23
CA VAL A 4 -6.45 -29.62 2.08
C VAL A 4 -6.98 -29.73 3.50
N HIS A 5 -6.82 -30.87 4.15
CA HIS A 5 -7.34 -31.06 5.50
C HIS A 5 -6.46 -31.99 6.32
N GLY A 6 -6.59 -31.90 7.64
CA GLY A 6 -5.91 -32.77 8.58
C GLY A 6 -6.46 -32.57 9.99
N THR A 7 -6.22 -33.56 10.83
CA THR A 7 -6.69 -33.58 12.23
C THR A 7 -5.58 -34.02 13.16
N VAL A 8 -5.73 -33.70 14.44
CA VAL A 8 -4.88 -34.19 15.53
C VAL A 8 -5.73 -34.38 16.77
N ASP A 9 -5.55 -35.51 17.44
CA ASP A 9 -6.21 -35.83 18.70
C ASP A 9 -5.34 -35.31 19.84
N LEU A 10 -5.97 -34.73 20.86
CA LEU A 10 -5.33 -34.00 21.95
C LEU A 10 -5.96 -34.42 23.27
N ASP A 11 -5.13 -34.59 24.30
CA ASP A 11 -5.52 -34.76 25.69
C ASP A 11 -5.87 -33.40 26.32
N VAL A 12 -6.83 -32.71 25.69
CA VAL A 12 -7.39 -31.43 26.13
C VAL A 12 -8.92 -31.48 25.93
N PRO A 13 -9.74 -31.14 26.94
CA PRO A 13 -11.19 -31.05 26.79
C PRO A 13 -11.59 -30.04 25.70
N ALA A 14 -12.65 -30.35 24.95
CA ALA A 14 -13.09 -29.55 23.81
C ALA A 14 -13.46 -28.10 24.19
N ASP A 15 -14.08 -27.91 25.35
CA ASP A 15 -14.46 -26.60 25.90
C ASP A 15 -13.22 -25.77 26.29
N VAL A 16 -12.22 -26.39 26.90
CA VAL A 16 -10.94 -25.74 27.24
C VAL A 16 -10.21 -25.33 25.97
N LEU A 17 -10.14 -26.22 24.99
CA LEU A 17 -9.52 -25.90 23.71
C LEU A 17 -10.25 -24.74 23.04
N TRP A 18 -11.59 -24.74 23.05
CA TRP A 18 -12.42 -23.69 22.46
C TRP A 18 -12.17 -22.30 23.05
N GLN A 19 -11.88 -22.17 24.35
CA GLN A 19 -11.57 -20.87 24.97
C GLN A 19 -10.38 -20.17 24.30
N CYS A 20 -9.39 -20.95 23.85
CA CYS A 20 -8.24 -20.40 23.12
C CYS A 20 -8.59 -20.05 21.66
N PHE A 21 -9.58 -20.71 21.08
CA PHE A 21 -10.01 -20.49 19.70
C PHE A 21 -10.98 -19.33 19.56
N ARG A 22 -11.95 -19.17 20.47
CA ARG A 22 -12.92 -18.06 20.44
C ARG A 22 -12.24 -16.70 20.46
N ASN A 23 -11.02 -16.61 21.00
CA ASN A 23 -10.21 -15.41 21.00
C ASN A 23 -9.12 -15.44 19.94
N ALA A 24 -9.45 -14.92 18.75
CA ALA A 24 -8.53 -14.93 17.62
C ALA A 24 -7.22 -14.16 17.88
N SER A 25 -7.24 -13.14 18.74
CA SER A 25 -6.04 -12.38 19.11
C SER A 25 -4.98 -13.23 19.82
N LEU A 26 -5.36 -14.38 20.38
CA LEU A 26 -4.44 -15.34 20.99
C LEU A 26 -3.86 -16.35 19.99
N TRP A 27 -4.43 -16.48 18.78
CA TRP A 27 -3.96 -17.43 17.77
C TRP A 27 -2.46 -17.33 17.47
N PRO A 28 -1.85 -16.14 17.33
CA PRO A 28 -0.41 -16.02 17.09
C PRO A 28 0.49 -16.54 18.23
N ARG A 29 -0.06 -16.82 19.41
CA ARG A 29 0.70 -17.32 20.56
C ARG A 29 0.90 -18.83 20.52
N TRP A 30 -0.02 -19.57 19.91
CA TRP A 30 0.05 -21.02 19.81
C TRP A 30 0.16 -21.50 18.36
N ASN A 31 -0.32 -20.74 17.38
CA ASN A 31 -0.30 -21.11 15.99
C ASN A 31 0.88 -20.46 15.25
N PRO A 32 1.94 -21.23 14.92
CA PRO A 32 3.13 -20.71 14.27
C PRO A 32 2.92 -20.22 12.84
N CYS A 33 1.79 -20.52 12.17
CA CYS A 33 1.50 -19.87 10.89
C CYS A 33 0.97 -18.44 11.06
N MET A 34 0.52 -18.04 12.25
CA MET A 34 -0.11 -16.75 12.47
C MET A 34 0.91 -15.73 13.00
N PHE A 35 1.11 -14.65 12.26
CA PHE A 35 1.90 -13.51 12.73
C PHE A 35 1.08 -12.63 13.68
N TRP A 36 -0.16 -12.31 13.28
CA TRP A 36 -1.04 -11.40 14.00
C TRP A 36 -2.50 -11.70 13.68
N ALA A 37 -3.41 -11.43 14.62
CA ALA A 37 -4.85 -11.45 14.39
C ALA A 37 -5.54 -10.39 15.26
N ARG A 38 -6.63 -9.80 14.76
CA ARG A 38 -7.30 -8.68 15.42
C ARG A 38 -8.39 -9.09 16.40
N ASN A 39 -9.24 -10.03 15.99
CA ASN A 39 -10.54 -10.25 16.62
C ASN A 39 -10.37 -10.86 18.02
N ARG A 40 -11.04 -10.28 19.03
CA ARG A 40 -11.07 -10.86 20.38
C ARG A 40 -12.16 -11.90 20.57
N ASP A 41 -13.26 -11.77 19.84
CA ASP A 41 -14.34 -12.73 19.82
C ASP A 41 -14.69 -13.05 18.38
N LEU A 42 -15.11 -14.29 18.14
CA LEU A 42 -15.59 -14.75 16.84
C LEU A 42 -17.11 -14.60 16.78
N VAL A 43 -17.59 -13.61 16.04
CA VAL A 43 -19.02 -13.34 15.86
C VAL A 43 -19.42 -13.64 14.42
N LEU A 44 -20.49 -14.41 14.23
CA LEU A 44 -21.04 -14.74 12.92
C LEU A 44 -21.31 -13.45 12.11
N GLY A 45 -20.89 -13.44 10.83
CA GLY A 45 -21.02 -12.28 9.94
C GLY A 45 -19.92 -11.23 10.09
N GLN A 46 -19.10 -11.27 11.16
CA GLN A 46 -18.01 -10.32 11.34
C GLN A 46 -16.85 -10.59 10.38
N LYS A 47 -16.09 -9.53 10.07
CA LYS A 47 -14.81 -9.66 9.39
C LYS A 47 -13.73 -10.16 10.35
N LEU A 48 -13.13 -11.31 10.02
CA LEU A 48 -11.92 -11.82 10.63
C LEU A 48 -10.71 -11.23 9.90
N ILE A 49 -9.77 -10.65 10.64
CA ILE A 49 -8.58 -9.99 10.09
C ILE A 49 -7.32 -10.58 10.73
N TRP A 50 -6.38 -10.99 9.89
CA TRP A 50 -5.12 -11.59 10.33
C TRP A 50 -3.96 -11.34 9.38
N ALA A 51 -2.77 -11.76 9.79
CA ALA A 51 -1.60 -11.88 8.95
C ALA A 51 -0.90 -13.22 9.24
N PHE A 52 -0.59 -13.99 8.18
CA PHE A 52 0.21 -15.20 8.29
C PHE A 52 1.71 -14.90 8.21
N GLU A 53 2.48 -15.74 8.89
CA GLU A 53 3.90 -15.96 8.64
C GLU A 53 4.13 -16.42 7.19
N PRO A 54 5.30 -16.12 6.63
CA PRO A 54 5.65 -16.61 5.31
C PRO A 54 5.78 -18.14 5.31
N LEU A 55 5.53 -18.78 4.15
CA LEU A 55 5.69 -20.23 3.99
C LEU A 55 7.10 -20.73 4.40
N ARG A 56 8.11 -19.88 4.17
CA ARG A 56 9.52 -20.15 4.47
C ARG A 56 10.09 -18.95 5.22
N TRP A 57 10.93 -19.21 6.22
CA TRP A 57 11.46 -18.16 7.08
C TRP A 57 12.32 -17.12 6.33
N TRP A 58 12.86 -17.47 5.16
CA TRP A 58 13.63 -16.57 4.29
C TRP A 58 12.77 -15.81 3.26
N TYR A 59 11.44 -16.00 3.25
CA TYR A 59 10.56 -15.13 2.47
C TYR A 59 10.20 -13.91 3.30
N PHE A 60 10.56 -12.73 2.81
CA PHE A 60 10.40 -11.47 3.52
C PHE A 60 9.01 -10.85 3.28
N TYR A 61 7.93 -11.58 3.62
CA TYR A 61 6.56 -11.06 3.62
C TYR A 61 5.75 -11.57 4.82
N LYS A 62 4.69 -10.83 5.16
CA LYS A 62 3.56 -11.32 5.97
C LYS A 62 2.33 -11.31 5.07
N LEU A 63 1.53 -12.36 5.10
CA LEU A 63 0.38 -12.48 4.20
C LEU A 63 -0.90 -12.02 4.93
N PRO A 64 -1.41 -10.80 4.68
CA PRO A 64 -2.64 -10.35 5.31
C PRO A 64 -3.84 -11.11 4.75
N GLY A 65 -4.83 -11.34 5.62
CA GLY A 65 -6.09 -11.97 5.28
C GLY A 65 -7.26 -11.20 5.86
N VAL A 66 -8.32 -11.06 5.06
CA VAL A 66 -9.63 -10.58 5.50
C VAL A 66 -10.68 -11.57 5.01
N ALA A 67 -11.44 -12.14 5.93
CA ALA A 67 -12.54 -13.05 5.61
C ALA A 67 -13.79 -12.68 6.38
N THR A 68 -14.93 -13.19 5.92
CA THR A 68 -16.18 -13.13 6.66
C THR A 68 -16.36 -14.43 7.42
N LEU A 69 -16.68 -14.36 8.71
CA LEU A 69 -17.11 -15.53 9.48
C LEU A 69 -18.51 -15.93 8.99
N ILE A 70 -18.62 -17.13 8.43
CA ILE A 70 -19.88 -17.66 7.87
C ILE A 70 -20.51 -18.76 8.73
N GLU A 71 -19.76 -19.26 9.70
CA GLU A 71 -20.23 -20.26 10.65
C GLU A 71 -19.43 -20.13 11.93
N VAL A 72 -20.11 -20.08 13.08
CA VAL A 72 -19.49 -20.13 14.40
C VAL A 72 -20.40 -21.02 15.25
N GLU A 73 -19.97 -22.26 15.49
CA GLU A 73 -20.63 -23.19 16.39
C GLU A 73 -19.76 -23.32 17.64
N GLU A 74 -20.29 -22.88 18.78
CA GLU A 74 -19.58 -22.90 20.05
C GLU A 74 -19.09 -24.33 20.39
N ASN A 75 -17.84 -24.44 20.84
CA ASN A 75 -17.13 -25.69 21.14
C ASN A 75 -16.97 -26.67 19.96
N ARG A 76 -17.35 -26.30 18.72
CA ARG A 76 -17.39 -27.25 17.60
C ARG A 76 -16.64 -26.80 16.37
N LYS A 77 -16.89 -25.60 15.85
CA LYS A 77 -16.19 -25.14 14.65
C LYS A 77 -16.37 -23.66 14.38
N VAL A 78 -15.43 -23.12 13.63
CA VAL A 78 -15.53 -21.81 13.01
C VAL A 78 -15.14 -21.92 11.54
N THR A 79 -15.99 -21.39 10.66
CA THR A 79 -15.75 -21.35 9.22
C THR A 79 -15.75 -19.90 8.73
N TRP A 80 -14.77 -19.56 7.90
CA TRP A 80 -14.72 -18.26 7.24
C TRP A 80 -14.46 -18.36 5.75
N GLU A 81 -14.93 -17.33 5.02
CA GLU A 81 -14.75 -17.21 3.58
C GLU A 81 -13.97 -15.96 3.20
N VAL A 82 -12.95 -16.18 2.37
CA VAL A 82 -12.14 -15.16 1.73
C VAL A 82 -12.75 -14.89 0.35
N THR A 83 -13.31 -13.69 0.19
CA THR A 83 -13.93 -13.23 -1.07
C THR A 83 -13.38 -11.89 -1.55
N ILE A 84 -12.37 -11.33 -0.87
CA ILE A 84 -11.88 -9.97 -1.14
C ILE A 84 -11.11 -9.85 -2.46
N MET A 85 -10.68 -10.98 -3.04
CA MET A 85 -9.93 -11.04 -4.29
C MET A 85 -10.86 -11.51 -5.42
N PRO A 86 -11.12 -10.69 -6.46
CA PRO A 86 -11.95 -11.08 -7.58
C PRO A 86 -11.45 -12.38 -8.23
N GLY A 87 -12.33 -13.36 -8.37
CA GLY A 87 -11.99 -14.66 -8.96
C GLY A 87 -11.19 -15.60 -8.04
N PHE A 88 -11.02 -15.28 -6.75
CA PHE A 88 -10.46 -16.18 -5.74
C PHE A 88 -11.47 -16.35 -4.61
N TYR A 89 -11.92 -17.58 -4.42
CA TYR A 89 -12.85 -17.97 -3.37
C TYR A 89 -12.20 -19.05 -2.55
N ALA A 90 -11.98 -18.82 -1.26
CA ALA A 90 -11.47 -19.81 -0.34
C ALA A 90 -12.33 -19.89 0.91
N ARG A 91 -12.56 -21.12 1.37
CA ARG A 91 -13.24 -21.43 2.62
C ARG A 91 -12.28 -22.18 3.52
N HIS A 92 -12.21 -21.75 4.76
CA HIS A 92 -11.38 -22.34 5.79
C HIS A 92 -12.23 -22.66 7.02
N THR A 93 -11.99 -23.83 7.60
CA THR A 93 -12.67 -24.28 8.83
C THR A 93 -11.64 -24.78 9.82
N TYR A 94 -11.73 -24.27 11.05
CA TYR A 94 -11.21 -24.96 12.22
C TYR A 94 -12.34 -25.69 12.93
N SER A 95 -12.11 -26.95 13.29
CA SER A 95 -13.08 -27.79 14.00
C SER A 95 -12.49 -28.37 15.27
N ILE A 96 -13.34 -28.57 16.27
CA ILE A 96 -13.07 -29.27 17.51
C ILE A 96 -14.18 -30.32 17.65
N GLU A 97 -13.78 -31.57 17.80
CA GLU A 97 -14.68 -32.68 18.09
C GLU A 97 -14.36 -33.19 19.50
N ASP A 98 -15.37 -33.34 20.35
CA ASP A 98 -15.22 -33.95 21.67
C ASP A 98 -15.14 -35.48 21.50
N LEU A 99 -14.06 -36.08 21.99
CA LEU A 99 -13.84 -37.53 21.92
C LEU A 99 -14.23 -38.25 23.22
N GLY A 100 -14.68 -37.52 24.23
CA GLY A 100 -14.89 -38.03 25.59
C GLY A 100 -13.58 -38.16 26.38
N ASP A 101 -13.72 -38.44 27.68
CA ASP A 101 -12.62 -38.68 28.63
C ASP A 101 -11.59 -37.53 28.69
N GLY A 102 -12.05 -36.29 28.51
CA GLY A 102 -11.20 -35.10 28.54
C GLY A 102 -10.30 -34.93 27.31
N ARG A 103 -10.63 -35.62 26.20
CA ARG A 103 -9.89 -35.52 24.94
C ARG A 103 -10.72 -34.85 23.86
N SER A 104 -10.03 -34.24 22.90
CA SER A 104 -10.65 -33.62 21.73
C SER A 104 -9.86 -33.86 20.47
N ARG A 105 -10.50 -33.75 19.31
CA ARG A 105 -9.85 -33.74 18.00
C ARG A 105 -9.93 -32.35 17.40
N PHE A 106 -8.77 -31.77 17.17
CA PHE A 106 -8.65 -30.53 16.43
C PHE A 106 -8.50 -30.82 14.92
N GLY A 107 -9.21 -30.06 14.09
CA GLY A 107 -9.16 -30.17 12.64
C GLY A 107 -8.95 -28.84 11.94
N SER A 108 -8.21 -28.87 10.83
CA SER A 108 -8.04 -27.77 9.90
C SER A 108 -8.44 -28.23 8.50
N TRP A 109 -9.33 -27.49 7.85
CA TRP A 109 -9.85 -27.82 6.52
C TRP A 109 -9.88 -26.58 5.63
N GLU A 110 -9.43 -26.72 4.39
CA GLU A 110 -9.31 -25.61 3.43
C GLU A 110 -9.67 -26.03 2.01
N LYS A 111 -10.51 -25.23 1.35
CA LYS A 111 -10.84 -25.41 -0.07
C LYS A 111 -10.95 -24.09 -0.80
N ALA A 112 -10.33 -24.03 -1.98
CA ALA A 112 -10.36 -22.86 -2.83
C ALA A 112 -10.73 -23.18 -4.28
N MET A 113 -11.28 -22.17 -4.94
CA MET A 113 -11.71 -22.20 -6.34
C MET A 113 -11.70 -20.79 -6.97
N GLY A 114 -11.94 -20.76 -8.28
CA GLY A 114 -12.01 -19.53 -9.06
C GLY A 114 -10.86 -19.38 -10.08
N PRO A 115 -11.00 -18.48 -11.06
CA PRO A 115 -9.99 -18.27 -12.10
C PRO A 115 -8.64 -17.79 -11.54
N LEU A 116 -8.64 -16.89 -10.56
CA LEU A 116 -7.41 -16.37 -9.95
C LEU A 116 -6.71 -17.44 -9.09
N PHE A 117 -7.49 -18.25 -8.35
CA PHE A 117 -6.93 -19.43 -7.67
C PHE A 117 -6.27 -20.40 -8.65
N ARG A 118 -6.90 -20.67 -9.81
CA ARG A 118 -6.35 -21.57 -10.83
C ARG A 118 -5.01 -21.07 -11.38
N ALA A 119 -4.90 -19.77 -11.63
CA ALA A 119 -3.66 -19.15 -12.10
C ALA A 119 -2.50 -19.27 -11.10
N LEU A 120 -2.80 -19.18 -9.80
CA LEU A 120 -1.80 -19.20 -8.71
C LEU A 120 -1.82 -20.50 -7.89
N LYS A 121 -2.34 -21.58 -8.48
CA LYS A 121 -2.68 -22.83 -7.77
C LYS A 121 -1.51 -23.40 -6.96
N PHE A 122 -0.30 -23.42 -7.53
CA PHE A 122 0.87 -24.00 -6.87
C PHE A 122 1.25 -23.28 -5.57
N PHE A 123 1.22 -21.94 -5.58
CA PHE A 123 1.47 -21.14 -4.39
C PHE A 123 0.40 -21.40 -3.32
N TRP A 124 -0.88 -21.30 -3.71
CA TRP A 124 -1.98 -21.40 -2.75
C TRP A 124 -2.12 -22.80 -2.15
N VAL A 125 -1.95 -23.86 -2.93
CA VAL A 125 -1.93 -25.23 -2.39
C VAL A 125 -0.79 -25.39 -1.38
N GLY A 126 0.42 -24.91 -1.69
CA GLY A 126 1.54 -24.93 -0.75
C GLY A 126 1.26 -24.12 0.52
N HIS A 127 0.60 -22.97 0.39
CA HIS A 127 0.20 -22.12 1.51
C HIS A 127 -0.82 -22.81 2.42
N PHE A 128 -1.85 -23.43 1.85
CA PHE A 128 -2.88 -24.15 2.61
C PHE A 128 -2.30 -25.38 3.34
N ILE A 129 -1.35 -26.09 2.72
CA ILE A 129 -0.61 -27.17 3.40
C ILE A 129 0.18 -26.59 4.58
N PHE A 130 0.89 -25.49 4.38
CA PHE A 130 1.62 -24.81 5.44
C PHE A 130 0.72 -24.37 6.61
N VAL A 131 -0.41 -23.71 6.32
CA VAL A 131 -1.38 -23.28 7.35
C VAL A 131 -1.88 -24.48 8.13
N LYS A 132 -2.38 -25.51 7.43
CA LYS A 132 -2.82 -26.77 8.06
C LYS A 132 -1.75 -27.37 8.96
N ASP A 133 -0.55 -27.64 8.44
CA ASP A 133 0.52 -28.33 9.19
C ASP A 133 0.93 -27.55 10.45
N ARG A 134 1.07 -26.23 10.31
CA ARG A 134 1.44 -25.35 11.43
C ARG A 134 0.32 -25.21 12.44
N SER A 135 -0.94 -25.15 12.03
CA SER A 135 -2.08 -25.13 12.94
C SER A 135 -2.18 -26.42 13.75
N LEU A 136 -1.98 -27.58 13.11
CA LEU A 136 -1.95 -28.87 13.81
C LEU A 136 -0.75 -28.97 14.78
N GLN A 137 0.42 -28.47 14.37
CA GLN A 137 1.59 -28.38 15.24
C GLN A 137 1.32 -27.47 16.46
N GLY A 138 0.68 -26.32 16.24
CA GLY A 138 0.29 -25.40 17.29
C GLY A 138 -0.71 -26.00 18.27
N ALA A 139 -1.65 -26.80 17.78
CA ALA A 139 -2.62 -27.48 18.62
C ALA A 139 -1.96 -28.51 19.56
N ARG A 140 -0.92 -29.24 19.11
CA ARG A 140 -0.09 -30.08 19.99
C ARG A 140 0.68 -29.29 21.05
N LEU A 141 1.07 -28.06 20.74
CA LEU A 141 1.69 -27.18 21.75
C LEU A 141 0.69 -26.81 22.85
N LEU A 142 -0.59 -26.60 22.50
CA LEU A 142 -1.65 -26.33 23.47
C LEU A 142 -1.83 -27.49 24.44
N GLU A 143 -1.81 -28.73 23.96
CA GLU A 143 -1.83 -29.92 24.82
C GLU A 143 -0.70 -29.91 25.85
N ALA A 144 0.54 -29.68 25.41
CA ALA A 144 1.68 -29.60 26.33
C ALA A 144 1.57 -28.48 27.38
N ILE A 145 0.95 -27.35 27.01
CA ILE A 145 0.69 -26.23 27.94
C ILE A 145 -0.42 -26.61 28.92
N TYR A 146 -1.50 -27.20 28.44
CA TYR A 146 -2.63 -27.62 29.25
C TYR A 146 -2.22 -28.67 30.29
N GLN A 147 -1.46 -29.69 29.89
CA GLN A 147 -0.96 -30.72 30.80
C GLN A 147 -0.06 -30.16 31.92
N ARG A 148 0.58 -29.00 31.70
CA ARG A 148 1.40 -28.33 32.70
C ARG A 148 0.60 -27.37 33.59
N ALA A 149 -0.32 -26.61 33.01
CA ALA A 149 -0.93 -25.45 33.65
C ALA A 149 -2.42 -25.64 34.00
N GLY A 150 -3.07 -26.70 33.50
CA GLY A 150 -4.47 -27.01 33.72
C GLY A 150 -5.47 -26.09 33.02
N GLN A 151 -5.00 -25.07 32.28
CA GLN A 151 -5.84 -24.11 31.58
C GLN A 151 -5.13 -23.54 30.34
N LEU A 152 -5.90 -22.99 29.39
CA LEU A 152 -5.42 -22.38 28.16
C LEU A 152 -6.00 -20.97 28.00
N ASP A 153 -5.23 -19.97 28.42
CA ASP A 153 -5.63 -18.56 28.43
C ASP A 153 -4.44 -17.62 28.19
N GLU A 154 -4.69 -16.32 28.27
CA GLU A 154 -3.65 -15.30 28.06
C GLU A 154 -2.47 -15.43 29.04
N SER A 155 -2.69 -15.97 30.24
CA SER A 155 -1.68 -16.09 31.30
C SER A 155 -0.75 -17.28 31.09
N THR A 156 -1.25 -18.36 30.49
CA THR A 156 -0.56 -19.66 30.33
C THR A 156 0.09 -19.82 28.96
N LEU A 157 -0.49 -19.23 27.92
CA LEU A 157 0.10 -19.25 26.58
C LEU A 157 1.47 -18.56 26.57
N PRO A 158 2.42 -18.99 25.71
CA PRO A 158 3.72 -18.35 25.66
C PRO A 158 3.58 -16.90 25.20
N LYS A 159 4.28 -15.99 25.90
CA LYS A 159 4.50 -14.64 25.38
C LYS A 159 5.45 -14.77 24.20
N ARG A 160 5.06 -14.30 23.03
CA ARG A 160 5.93 -14.35 21.85
C ARG A 160 7.17 -13.48 22.13
N ARG A 161 8.33 -14.11 22.38
CA ARG A 161 9.62 -13.40 22.54
C ARG A 161 10.01 -12.80 21.20
N GLY A 162 9.63 -11.55 20.99
CA GLY A 162 9.91 -10.81 19.75
C GLY A 162 9.49 -9.34 19.84
N LEU A 163 9.63 -8.71 21.01
CA LEU A 163 9.24 -7.31 21.25
C LEU A 163 10.32 -6.46 21.94
N ARG A 164 11.59 -6.84 21.84
CA ARG A 164 12.74 -6.02 22.31
C ARG A 164 13.79 -5.70 21.25
N LEU A 165 13.59 -6.11 19.99
CA LEU A 165 14.40 -5.65 18.84
C LEU A 165 13.64 -4.67 17.94
N PHE A 166 12.56 -4.07 18.47
CA PHE A 166 11.63 -3.25 17.69
C PHE A 166 11.41 -1.84 18.27
N GLN A 167 12.39 -1.31 19.03
CA GLN A 167 12.53 0.16 19.16
C GLN A 167 13.22 0.78 17.92
N ASN A 168 13.83 -0.04 17.06
CA ASN A 168 14.37 0.39 15.76
C ASN A 168 13.46 -0.02 14.59
N LEU A 169 12.18 -0.29 14.86
CA LEU A 169 11.13 -0.56 13.85
C LEU A 169 10.58 0.73 13.20
N LYS A 170 11.33 1.83 13.24
CA LYS A 170 11.11 2.95 12.31
C LYS A 170 11.80 2.70 10.96
N ALA A 171 12.81 1.84 10.90
CA ALA A 171 13.66 1.71 9.71
C ALA A 171 13.31 0.52 8.79
N LEU A 172 12.43 -0.41 9.20
CA LEU A 172 12.11 -1.62 8.41
C LEU A 172 10.61 -1.80 8.11
N VAL A 173 9.81 -0.75 8.36
CA VAL A 173 8.39 -0.67 7.99
C VAL A 173 8.21 0.44 6.96
N GLY A 174 8.97 0.40 5.87
CA GLY A 174 8.74 1.27 4.71
C GLY A 174 7.37 1.04 4.04
N GLY A 175 6.53 0.14 4.55
CA GLY A 175 5.16 -0.11 4.08
C GLY A 175 4.05 0.34 5.05
N SER A 176 4.36 0.81 6.27
CA SER A 176 3.29 1.29 7.18
C SER A 176 2.81 2.67 6.80
N ASP A 177 3.66 3.51 6.21
CA ASP A 177 3.27 4.87 5.82
C ASP A 177 2.34 4.84 4.60
N LEU A 178 2.43 3.82 3.75
CA LEU A 178 1.43 3.59 2.69
C LEU A 178 0.03 3.26 3.24
N LEU A 179 -0.06 2.66 4.43
CA LEU A 179 -1.34 2.29 5.05
C LEU A 179 -1.80 3.27 6.14
N ASN A 180 -0.87 4.01 6.73
CA ASN A 180 -1.09 5.00 7.77
C ASN A 180 -1.27 6.38 7.15
N PHE A 181 -2.39 6.99 7.48
CA PHE A 181 -2.74 8.35 7.11
C PHE A 181 -2.24 9.26 8.23
N GLN A 182 -1.24 10.10 7.95
CA GLN A 182 -0.69 11.07 8.92
C GLN A 182 -0.94 12.49 8.45
N ILE A 183 -1.47 13.34 9.34
CA ILE A 183 -1.63 14.77 9.09
C ILE A 183 -0.49 15.50 9.79
N VAL A 184 0.24 16.33 9.04
CA VAL A 184 1.38 17.10 9.54
C VAL A 184 1.14 18.59 9.26
N PRO A 185 0.99 19.44 10.30
CA PRO A 185 0.91 20.88 10.10
C PRO A 185 2.27 21.41 9.64
N LEU A 186 2.27 22.23 8.57
CA LEU A 186 3.49 22.81 7.99
C LEU A 186 3.58 24.32 8.27
N ALA A 187 2.43 24.99 8.18
CA ALA A 187 2.25 26.40 8.46
C ALA A 187 0.80 26.64 8.94
N PRO A 188 0.45 27.85 9.42
CA PRO A 188 -0.95 28.20 9.64
C PRO A 188 -1.76 27.89 8.38
N ASP A 189 -2.87 27.18 8.55
CA ASP A 189 -3.78 26.77 7.48
C ASP A 189 -3.19 25.89 6.36
N VAL A 190 -2.00 25.30 6.56
CA VAL A 190 -1.35 24.41 5.59
C VAL A 190 -0.90 23.09 6.23
N TRP A 191 -1.35 21.96 5.68
CA TRP A 191 -1.01 20.61 6.15
C TRP A 191 -0.55 19.70 5.02
N ALA A 192 0.47 18.89 5.28
CA ALA A 192 0.72 17.68 4.51
C ALA A 192 -0.12 16.53 5.07
N VAL A 193 -0.65 15.71 4.18
CA VAL A 193 -1.32 14.46 4.54
C VAL A 193 -0.57 13.31 3.91
N LEU A 194 0.30 12.70 4.71
CA LEU A 194 1.22 11.65 4.27
C LEU A 194 0.54 10.29 4.26
N GLY A 195 0.90 9.46 3.27
CA GLY A 195 0.47 8.09 3.18
C GLY A 195 -0.96 7.87 2.65
N GLY A 196 -1.39 6.61 2.62
CA GLY A 196 -2.71 6.22 2.11
C GLY A 196 -2.82 6.21 0.59
N GLY A 197 -1.76 5.82 -0.11
CA GLY A 197 -1.52 6.08 -1.53
C GLY A 197 -0.54 7.25 -1.69
N GLY A 198 -0.80 8.14 -2.65
CA GLY A 198 -0.11 9.42 -2.77
C GLY A 198 -0.33 10.35 -1.57
N ASN A 199 0.70 11.13 -1.26
CA ASN A 199 0.64 12.24 -0.32
C ASN A 199 -0.26 13.36 -0.88
N SER A 200 -0.85 14.14 0.02
CA SER A 200 -1.67 15.31 -0.33
C SER A 200 -1.14 16.56 0.37
N LEU A 201 -1.39 17.72 -0.23
CA LEU A 201 -1.22 19.02 0.43
C LEU A 201 -2.60 19.67 0.59
N VAL A 202 -2.89 20.20 1.78
CA VAL A 202 -4.18 20.80 2.12
C VAL A 202 -3.95 22.23 2.57
N VAL A 203 -4.63 23.18 1.93
CA VAL A 203 -4.60 24.61 2.26
C VAL A 203 -6.01 25.07 2.59
N LYS A 204 -6.20 25.70 3.75
CA LYS A 204 -7.50 26.22 4.20
C LYS A 204 -7.56 27.73 4.06
N SER A 205 -8.74 28.25 3.76
CA SER A 205 -9.04 29.68 3.81
C SER A 205 -10.50 29.86 4.23
N GLY A 206 -10.74 30.38 5.44
CA GLY A 206 -12.10 30.52 5.96
C GLY A 206 -12.83 29.17 6.00
N GLY A 207 -13.97 29.08 5.32
CA GLY A 207 -14.79 27.86 5.17
C GLY A 207 -14.44 26.99 3.96
N GLU A 208 -13.36 27.31 3.25
CA GLU A 208 -12.96 26.64 2.00
C GLU A 208 -11.59 25.96 2.13
N VAL A 209 -11.38 24.92 1.32
CA VAL A 209 -10.14 24.15 1.25
C VAL A 209 -9.73 23.92 -0.20
N LEU A 210 -8.45 24.12 -0.47
CA LEU A 210 -7.74 23.64 -1.64
C LEU A 210 -6.99 22.35 -1.30
N VAL A 211 -7.15 21.32 -2.12
CA VAL A 211 -6.45 20.03 -1.95
C VAL A 211 -5.60 19.73 -3.18
N VAL A 212 -4.31 19.52 -2.98
CA VAL A 212 -3.44 18.88 -3.97
C VAL A 212 -3.55 17.37 -3.76
N ASP A 213 -3.98 16.66 -4.81
CA ASP A 213 -4.14 15.20 -4.87
C ASP A 213 -5.04 14.60 -3.77
N PRO A 214 -6.36 14.47 -3.98
CA PRO A 214 -7.32 14.02 -2.97
C PRO A 214 -7.29 12.51 -2.63
N LYS A 215 -6.18 11.83 -2.87
CA LYS A 215 -5.94 10.40 -2.57
C LYS A 215 -6.83 9.46 -3.38
N MET A 216 -6.97 8.21 -2.90
CA MET A 216 -7.84 7.17 -3.44
C MET A 216 -8.66 6.42 -2.40
N SER A 217 -9.72 5.74 -2.86
CA SER A 217 -10.44 4.69 -2.12
C SER A 217 -10.85 5.12 -0.70
N ILE A 218 -10.55 4.32 0.32
CA ILE A 218 -10.87 4.61 1.72
C ILE A 218 -10.12 5.83 2.26
N TYR A 219 -8.94 6.15 1.73
CA TYR A 219 -8.12 7.27 2.20
C TYR A 219 -8.68 8.62 1.75
N ALA A 220 -9.23 8.70 0.53
CA ALA A 220 -9.98 9.88 0.08
C ALA A 220 -11.18 10.16 1.02
N ARG A 221 -11.92 9.12 1.45
CA ARG A 221 -13.00 9.28 2.44
C ARG A 221 -12.50 9.67 3.84
N ARG A 222 -11.30 9.27 4.23
CA ARG A 222 -10.69 9.70 5.50
C ARG A 222 -10.27 11.17 5.43
N LEU A 223 -9.63 11.58 4.33
CA LEU A 223 -9.27 12.97 4.06
C LEU A 223 -10.49 13.88 4.08
N LYS A 224 -11.54 13.54 3.33
CA LYS A 224 -12.80 14.29 3.32
C LYS A 224 -13.41 14.45 4.72
N ARG A 225 -13.49 13.35 5.48
CA ARG A 225 -14.06 13.40 6.85
C ARG A 225 -13.26 14.29 7.78
N TRP A 226 -11.93 14.26 7.70
CA TRP A 226 -11.08 15.13 8.50
C TRP A 226 -11.29 16.61 8.11
N ILE A 227 -11.29 16.93 6.82
CA ILE A 227 -11.57 18.30 6.34
C ILE A 227 -12.93 18.80 6.85
N GLU A 228 -13.98 18.00 6.72
CA GLU A 228 -15.33 18.43 7.09
C GLU A 228 -15.54 18.53 8.60
N ARG A 229 -14.93 17.62 9.39
CA ARG A 229 -15.15 17.57 10.84
C ARG A 229 -14.20 18.47 11.61
N ASP A 230 -12.91 18.37 11.29
CA ASP A 230 -11.85 19.01 12.07
C ASP A 230 -11.52 20.40 11.54
N LEU A 231 -11.55 20.60 10.22
CA LEU A 231 -11.36 21.94 9.62
C LEU A 231 -12.68 22.70 9.43
N GLN A 232 -13.83 22.02 9.57
CA GLN A 232 -15.18 22.60 9.38
C GLN A 232 -15.31 23.37 8.05
N ALA A 233 -14.70 22.84 6.99
CA ALA A 233 -14.58 23.51 5.71
C ALA A 233 -14.96 22.59 4.55
N LYS A 234 -15.24 23.18 3.38
CA LYS A 234 -15.57 22.46 2.15
C LYS A 234 -14.41 22.54 1.17
N VAL A 235 -14.13 21.44 0.49
CA VAL A 235 -13.17 21.46 -0.63
C VAL A 235 -13.83 22.18 -1.81
N THR A 236 -13.21 23.26 -2.29
CA THR A 236 -13.69 24.08 -3.42
C THR A 236 -12.74 24.06 -4.61
N THR A 237 -11.46 23.75 -4.35
CA THR A 237 -10.43 23.60 -5.39
C THR A 237 -9.64 22.31 -5.18
N ILE A 238 -9.42 21.57 -6.26
CA ILE A 238 -8.50 20.44 -6.34
C ILE A 238 -7.42 20.79 -7.35
N ILE A 239 -6.17 20.42 -7.05
CA ILE A 239 -5.09 20.38 -8.03
C ILE A 239 -4.64 18.93 -8.17
N ASN A 240 -4.69 18.38 -9.38
CA ASN A 240 -4.09 17.08 -9.67
C ASN A 240 -2.68 17.28 -10.20
N THR A 241 -1.68 16.74 -9.49
CA THR A 241 -0.28 16.83 -9.92
C THR A 241 -0.01 16.05 -11.19
N HIS A 242 -0.69 14.92 -11.36
CA HIS A 242 -0.65 14.06 -12.53
C HIS A 242 -1.89 13.13 -12.55
N TYR A 243 -1.97 12.22 -13.50
CA TYR A 243 -3.19 11.46 -13.78
C TYR A 243 -3.36 10.16 -12.97
N HIS A 244 -2.34 9.67 -12.26
CA HIS A 244 -2.41 8.34 -11.63
C HIS A 244 -3.48 8.25 -10.55
N TYR A 245 -4.04 7.04 -10.42
CA TYR A 245 -5.30 6.80 -9.74
C TYR A 245 -5.24 7.10 -8.24
N ASP A 246 -4.08 6.97 -7.61
CA ASP A 246 -3.89 7.19 -6.19
C ASP A 246 -3.77 8.66 -5.81
N HIS A 247 -3.63 9.54 -6.82
CA HIS A 247 -3.71 10.99 -6.71
C HIS A 247 -5.08 11.53 -7.12
N THR A 248 -5.75 10.91 -8.09
CA THR A 248 -6.95 11.47 -8.75
C THR A 248 -8.28 10.84 -8.35
N ARG A 249 -8.34 9.57 -7.91
CA ARG A 249 -9.64 8.90 -7.67
C ARG A 249 -10.48 9.55 -6.59
N GLY A 250 -9.87 10.31 -5.69
CA GLY A 250 -10.55 11.11 -4.67
C GLY A 250 -11.42 12.22 -5.24
N ASN A 251 -11.17 12.70 -6.48
CA ASN A 251 -11.94 13.74 -7.16
C ASN A 251 -13.46 13.46 -7.12
N LYS A 252 -13.84 12.19 -7.22
CA LYS A 252 -15.25 11.72 -7.23
C LYS A 252 -16.04 12.07 -5.97
N LEU A 253 -15.36 12.37 -4.86
CA LEU A 253 -16.00 12.73 -3.60
C LEU A 253 -16.37 14.22 -3.52
N TYR A 254 -15.99 15.01 -4.53
CA TYR A 254 -16.09 16.47 -4.52
C TYR A 254 -16.79 16.99 -5.80
N PRO A 255 -18.06 16.64 -6.01
CA PRO A 255 -18.81 17.13 -7.17
C PRO A 255 -18.91 18.67 -7.17
N GLY A 256 -18.78 19.28 -8.35
CA GLY A 256 -18.87 20.74 -8.52
C GLY A 256 -17.64 21.53 -8.05
N THR A 257 -16.56 20.85 -7.68
CA THR A 257 -15.30 21.47 -7.28
C THR A 257 -14.48 21.85 -8.51
N ARG A 258 -13.77 22.97 -8.45
CA ARG A 258 -12.82 23.37 -9.49
C ARG A 258 -11.61 22.42 -9.49
N ILE A 259 -11.35 21.70 -10.58
CA ILE A 259 -10.21 20.76 -10.67
C ILE A 259 -9.19 21.29 -11.68
N ILE A 260 -8.02 21.69 -11.18
CA ILE A 260 -6.91 22.23 -11.98
C ILE A 260 -5.90 21.11 -12.26
N ALA A 261 -5.46 20.99 -13.51
CA ALA A 261 -4.45 20.02 -13.92
C ALA A 261 -3.74 20.48 -15.21
N HIS A 262 -2.62 19.82 -15.57
CA HIS A 262 -2.04 20.02 -16.89
C HIS A 262 -3.00 19.53 -18.00
N ARG A 263 -2.97 20.16 -19.18
CA ARG A 263 -3.93 19.88 -20.27
C ARG A 263 -3.97 18.43 -20.77
N THR A 264 -2.91 17.67 -20.55
CA THR A 264 -2.83 16.25 -20.95
C THR A 264 -3.47 15.31 -19.95
N VAL A 265 -3.75 15.76 -18.72
CA VAL A 265 -4.25 14.91 -17.64
C VAL A 265 -5.60 14.27 -17.98
N PRO A 266 -6.61 14.99 -18.49
CA PRO A 266 -7.90 14.37 -18.83
C PRO A 266 -7.78 13.21 -19.82
N GLU A 267 -7.01 13.42 -20.90
CA GLU A 267 -6.80 12.39 -21.92
C GLU A 267 -6.06 11.18 -21.34
N ALA A 268 -5.00 11.41 -20.56
CA ALA A 268 -4.26 10.36 -19.89
C ALA A 268 -5.11 9.57 -18.87
N MET A 269 -6.01 10.24 -18.13
CA MET A 269 -6.98 9.59 -17.24
C MET A 269 -7.86 8.62 -18.03
N TYR A 270 -8.47 9.07 -19.12
CA TYR A 270 -9.32 8.22 -19.97
C TYR A 270 -8.54 7.09 -20.65
N ALA A 271 -7.30 7.33 -21.09
CA ALA A 271 -6.47 6.29 -21.69
C ALA A 271 -6.10 5.19 -20.69
N ASN A 272 -5.82 5.57 -19.43
CA ASN A 272 -5.38 4.64 -18.41
C ASN A 272 -6.52 3.86 -17.73
N ASP A 273 -7.67 4.49 -17.50
CA ASP A 273 -8.83 3.83 -16.87
C ASP A 273 -10.17 4.31 -17.47
N PRO A 274 -10.46 3.93 -18.73
CA PRO A 274 -11.58 4.49 -19.49
C PRO A 274 -12.94 4.25 -18.83
N GLY A 275 -13.15 3.08 -18.21
CA GLY A 275 -14.42 2.75 -17.55
C GLY A 275 -14.65 3.65 -16.34
N ASP A 276 -13.64 3.76 -15.48
CA ASP A 276 -13.73 4.50 -14.21
C ASP A 276 -14.06 5.99 -14.42
N TRP A 277 -13.48 6.61 -15.46
CA TRP A 277 -13.68 8.02 -15.77
C TRP A 277 -14.85 8.32 -16.70
N ARG A 278 -15.30 7.37 -17.54
CA ARG A 278 -16.56 7.51 -18.29
C ARG A 278 -17.77 7.51 -17.37
N ASP A 279 -17.71 6.73 -16.29
CA ASP A 279 -18.77 6.69 -15.27
C ASP A 279 -18.76 7.93 -14.35
N HIS A 280 -17.65 8.69 -14.34
CA HIS A 280 -17.45 9.85 -13.46
C HIS A 280 -16.86 11.07 -14.19
N PRO A 281 -17.48 11.57 -15.28
CA PRO A 281 -16.90 12.63 -16.10
C PRO A 281 -16.73 13.95 -15.32
N ALA A 282 -17.60 14.22 -14.34
CA ALA A 282 -17.49 15.39 -13.46
C ALA A 282 -16.29 15.35 -12.49
N ALA A 283 -15.62 14.20 -12.36
CA ALA A 283 -14.42 14.02 -11.54
C ALA A 283 -13.11 14.16 -12.35
N VAL A 284 -13.22 14.41 -13.66
CA VAL A 284 -12.10 14.67 -14.56
C VAL A 284 -11.90 16.20 -14.68
N PRO A 285 -10.66 16.71 -14.72
CA PRO A 285 -10.40 18.14 -14.94
C PRO A 285 -11.06 18.65 -16.24
N GLN A 286 -11.78 19.77 -16.13
CA GLN A 286 -12.52 20.36 -17.25
C GLN A 286 -11.66 21.41 -17.99
N SER A 287 -11.98 21.67 -19.26
CA SER A 287 -11.15 22.47 -20.18
C SER A 287 -10.85 23.90 -19.71
N ASP A 288 -11.75 24.51 -18.96
CA ASP A 288 -11.63 25.84 -18.36
C ASP A 288 -10.61 25.92 -17.21
N ASN A 289 -10.15 24.77 -16.72
CA ASN A 289 -9.24 24.64 -15.58
C ASN A 289 -7.92 23.96 -15.93
N LEU A 290 -7.66 23.75 -17.22
CA LEU A 290 -6.41 23.15 -17.70
C LEU A 290 -5.33 24.21 -17.85
N ILE A 291 -4.09 23.83 -17.55
CA ILE A 291 -2.91 24.67 -17.74
C ILE A 291 -1.92 24.02 -18.70
N ASP A 292 -1.19 24.84 -19.44
CA ASP A 292 -0.08 24.38 -20.28
C ASP A 292 1.26 24.47 -19.56
N GLN A 293 1.52 25.57 -18.86
CA GLN A 293 2.85 25.85 -18.28
C GLN A 293 2.76 26.27 -16.83
N ALA A 294 2.00 27.32 -16.51
CA ALA A 294 1.92 27.80 -15.14
C ALA A 294 0.59 28.48 -14.86
N LEU A 295 0.19 28.46 -13.59
CA LEU A 295 -0.92 29.24 -13.06
C LEU A 295 -0.54 29.76 -11.67
N ARG A 296 -0.86 31.03 -11.42
CA ARG A 296 -0.78 31.61 -10.08
C ARG A 296 -2.16 32.04 -9.63
N LEU A 297 -2.48 31.75 -8.38
CA LEU A 297 -3.73 32.16 -7.76
C LEU A 297 -3.50 32.42 -6.27
N ASN A 298 -4.37 33.21 -5.67
CA ASN A 298 -4.40 33.36 -4.22
C ASN A 298 -5.46 32.44 -3.64
N PHE A 299 -5.15 31.78 -2.53
CA PHE A 299 -6.10 31.01 -1.74
C PHE A 299 -6.01 31.46 -0.28
N GLY A 300 -6.90 32.37 0.10
CA GLY A 300 -6.80 33.07 1.39
C GLY A 300 -5.55 33.93 1.49
N LEU A 301 -4.73 33.66 2.50
CA LEU A 301 -3.47 34.38 2.77
C LEU A 301 -2.27 33.81 2.00
N HIS A 302 -2.46 32.73 1.24
CA HIS A 302 -1.38 32.03 0.56
C HIS A 302 -1.41 32.27 -0.95
N GLU A 303 -0.24 32.61 -1.51
CA GLU A 303 -0.02 32.55 -2.95
C GLU A 303 0.27 31.10 -3.34
N ILE A 304 -0.48 30.61 -4.34
CA ILE A 304 -0.37 29.27 -4.90
C ILE A 304 0.19 29.40 -6.32
N GLU A 305 1.31 28.74 -6.57
CA GLU A 305 1.95 28.68 -7.88
C GLU A 305 1.97 27.22 -8.35
N ILE A 306 1.37 26.96 -9.51
CA ILE A 306 1.32 25.65 -10.17
C ILE A 306 2.19 25.75 -11.42
N ASN A 307 3.14 24.85 -11.60
CA ASN A 307 4.00 24.84 -12.79
C ASN A 307 4.13 23.41 -13.33
N HIS A 308 4.08 23.29 -14.65
CA HIS A 308 4.46 22.08 -15.37
C HIS A 308 5.95 21.83 -15.19
N ALA A 309 6.30 20.61 -14.78
CA ALA A 309 7.67 20.20 -14.57
C ALA A 309 8.41 19.84 -15.88
N GLY A 310 7.69 19.88 -17.01
CA GLY A 310 8.04 19.08 -18.18
C GLY A 310 7.63 17.62 -18.00
N GLN A 311 7.80 16.79 -19.04
CA GLN A 311 7.55 15.35 -18.92
C GLN A 311 8.61 14.71 -18.01
N ALA A 312 8.19 14.22 -16.84
CA ALA A 312 9.05 13.58 -15.85
C ALA A 312 8.56 12.17 -15.53
N HIS A 313 7.73 12.01 -14.51
CA HIS A 313 7.01 10.78 -14.17
C HIS A 313 5.86 10.49 -15.15
N THR A 314 5.17 11.54 -15.59
CA THR A 314 4.15 11.53 -16.65
C THR A 314 4.35 12.72 -17.59
N ILE A 315 3.62 12.77 -18.70
CA ILE A 315 3.62 13.95 -19.58
C ILE A 315 2.97 15.19 -18.94
N GLY A 316 2.14 15.00 -17.92
CA GLY A 316 1.31 16.04 -17.31
C GLY A 316 1.76 16.51 -15.92
N ASP A 317 3.00 16.21 -15.51
CA ASP A 317 3.45 16.49 -14.15
C ASP A 317 3.46 18.00 -13.83
N VAL A 318 2.77 18.37 -12.76
CA VAL A 318 2.86 19.71 -12.17
C VAL A 318 3.34 19.65 -10.73
N TRP A 319 4.13 20.63 -10.32
CA TRP A 319 4.39 20.92 -8.92
C TRP A 319 3.59 22.13 -8.46
N VAL A 320 3.22 22.13 -7.18
CA VAL A 320 2.42 23.17 -6.54
C VAL A 320 3.20 23.75 -5.39
N ARG A 321 3.53 25.04 -5.49
CA ARG A 321 4.15 25.82 -4.43
C ARG A 321 3.09 26.62 -3.68
N VAL A 322 3.12 26.51 -2.37
CA VAL A 322 2.35 27.32 -1.42
C VAL A 322 3.33 28.22 -0.69
N ARG A 323 3.20 29.53 -0.89
CA ARG A 323 3.99 30.52 -0.14
C ARG A 323 3.28 30.85 1.16
N ALA A 324 3.79 30.30 2.26
CA ALA A 324 3.25 30.50 3.61
C ALA A 324 4.14 31.48 4.40
N GLY A 325 3.92 32.78 4.18
CA GLY A 325 4.81 33.84 4.66
C GLY A 325 6.12 33.83 3.88
N ASP A 326 7.24 33.65 4.58
CA ASP A 326 8.58 33.55 3.98
C ASP A 326 9.01 32.11 3.69
N ARG A 327 8.10 31.14 3.85
CA ARG A 327 8.38 29.71 3.61
C ARG A 327 7.73 29.22 2.34
N ASP A 328 8.49 28.43 1.59
CA ASP A 328 8.01 27.71 0.42
C ASP A 328 7.72 26.25 0.78
N ILE A 329 6.47 25.84 0.58
CA ILE A 329 6.03 24.46 0.71
C ILE A 329 5.65 23.97 -0.69
N ILE A 330 6.31 22.93 -1.19
CA ILE A 330 6.16 22.50 -2.58
C ILE A 330 5.73 21.04 -2.65
N ALA A 331 4.51 20.78 -3.12
CA ALA A 331 4.06 19.44 -3.50
C ALA A 331 4.55 19.11 -4.91
N THR A 332 5.21 17.98 -5.09
CA THR A 332 5.82 17.61 -6.38
C THR A 332 5.00 16.60 -7.16
N GLY A 333 4.05 15.90 -6.52
CA GLY A 333 3.56 14.65 -7.09
C GLY A 333 4.70 13.64 -7.26
N ASP A 334 4.49 12.65 -8.13
CA ASP A 334 5.33 11.46 -8.18
C ASP A 334 6.70 11.64 -8.84
N PHE A 335 6.95 12.79 -9.49
CA PHE A 335 8.33 13.06 -9.94
C PHE A 335 9.30 13.27 -8.75
N ALA A 336 8.81 13.36 -7.51
CA ALA A 336 9.60 12.93 -6.36
C ALA A 336 8.91 11.74 -5.69
N THR A 337 9.54 10.58 -5.76
CA THR A 337 9.19 9.37 -5.01
C THR A 337 10.41 8.96 -4.20
N LEU A 338 10.33 9.09 -2.87
CA LEU A 338 11.47 9.01 -1.96
C LEU A 338 11.38 7.78 -1.06
N GLU A 339 12.54 7.25 -0.65
CA GLU A 339 12.70 6.03 0.16
C GLU A 339 12.22 4.72 -0.49
N HIS A 340 11.48 4.78 -1.60
CA HIS A 340 10.99 3.63 -2.35
C HIS A 340 11.47 3.64 -3.80
N TYR A 341 11.44 2.48 -4.44
CA TYR A 341 11.63 2.39 -5.90
C TYR A 341 10.48 3.12 -6.63
N PRO A 342 10.76 4.15 -7.45
CA PRO A 342 9.73 4.89 -8.18
C PRO A 342 9.00 4.02 -9.20
N PHE A 343 7.72 4.31 -9.42
CA PHE A 343 6.99 3.74 -10.54
C PHE A 343 7.41 4.40 -11.85
N LEU A 344 8.00 3.64 -12.77
CA LEU A 344 8.29 4.13 -14.12
C LEU A 344 7.16 3.73 -15.07
N ASP A 345 6.26 4.67 -15.32
CA ASP A 345 5.18 4.51 -16.28
C ASP A 345 5.75 4.38 -17.70
N THR A 346 5.50 3.24 -18.34
CA THR A 346 6.00 2.95 -19.69
C THR A 346 4.94 3.14 -20.77
N SER A 347 3.78 3.69 -20.44
CA SER A 347 2.73 4.06 -21.39
C SER A 347 3.14 5.27 -22.26
N GLU A 348 2.30 5.64 -23.22
CA GLU A 348 2.52 6.82 -24.08
C GLU A 348 2.41 8.15 -23.31
N TYR A 349 1.67 8.18 -22.20
CA TYR A 349 1.54 9.33 -21.28
C TYR A 349 2.55 9.26 -20.13
N GLY A 350 3.41 8.25 -20.12
CA GLY A 350 4.30 7.92 -19.01
C GLY A 350 5.60 8.72 -18.98
N ALA A 351 6.61 8.10 -18.38
CA ALA A 351 7.80 8.76 -17.90
C ALA A 351 8.82 9.10 -19.02
N ASN A 352 9.52 10.22 -18.83
CA ASN A 352 10.77 10.53 -19.53
C ASN A 352 11.89 10.66 -18.50
N VAL A 353 12.75 9.65 -18.40
CA VAL A 353 13.80 9.57 -17.37
C VAL A 353 14.74 10.78 -17.40
N SER A 354 15.12 11.26 -18.59
CA SER A 354 15.98 12.45 -18.72
C SER A 354 15.29 13.74 -18.26
N GLY A 355 14.00 13.89 -18.60
CA GLY A 355 13.16 15.00 -18.15
C GLY A 355 12.95 14.98 -16.65
N TRP A 356 12.76 13.79 -16.09
CA TRP A 356 12.62 13.55 -14.67
C TRP A 356 13.87 13.96 -13.88
N ILE A 357 15.06 13.55 -14.34
CA ILE A 357 16.33 13.97 -13.73
C ILE A 357 16.48 15.51 -13.75
N ARG A 358 16.13 16.16 -14.87
CA ARG A 358 16.18 17.62 -14.99
C ARG A 358 15.20 18.30 -14.04
N ALA A 359 13.94 17.90 -14.07
CA ALA A 359 12.89 18.46 -13.22
C ALA A 359 13.25 18.43 -11.73
N ALA A 360 13.75 17.29 -11.22
CA ALA A 360 14.16 17.16 -9.84
C ALA A 360 15.36 18.07 -9.48
N ARG A 361 16.36 18.18 -10.37
CA ARG A 361 17.53 19.06 -10.16
C ARG A 361 17.18 20.54 -10.22
N ASP A 362 16.40 20.93 -11.21
CA ASP A 362 16.02 22.32 -11.45
C ASP A 362 15.18 22.84 -10.28
N LEU A 363 14.22 22.04 -9.80
CA LEU A 363 13.39 22.43 -8.67
C LEU A 363 14.20 22.54 -7.37
N ALA A 364 15.08 21.57 -7.08
CA ALA A 364 15.95 21.60 -5.91
C ALA A 364 16.90 22.81 -5.93
N THR A 365 17.41 23.17 -7.11
CA THR A 365 18.29 24.33 -7.29
C THR A 365 17.53 25.65 -7.16
N LYS A 366 16.31 25.71 -7.72
CA LYS A 366 15.46 26.91 -7.67
C LYS A 366 14.97 27.21 -6.26
N PHE A 367 14.71 26.17 -5.45
CA PHE A 367 14.16 26.30 -4.10
C PHE A 367 14.98 25.51 -3.07
N PRO A 368 16.23 25.93 -2.78
CA PRO A 368 17.14 25.16 -1.92
C PRO A 368 16.69 25.09 -0.46
N ALA A 369 15.85 26.03 -0.01
CA ALA A 369 15.34 26.13 1.35
C ALA A 369 13.87 25.68 1.50
N ALA A 370 13.24 25.19 0.42
CA ALA A 370 11.84 24.77 0.48
C ALA A 370 11.64 23.44 1.22
N THR A 371 10.44 23.31 1.79
CA THR A 371 9.93 22.04 2.31
C THR A 371 9.19 21.33 1.18
N PHE A 372 9.64 20.15 0.79
CA PHE A 372 9.05 19.38 -0.30
C PHE A 372 8.11 18.30 0.23
N ILE A 373 6.94 18.18 -0.40
CA ILE A 373 5.97 17.11 -0.17
C ILE A 373 6.00 16.20 -1.40
N PRO A 374 6.77 15.10 -1.39
CA PRO A 374 6.84 14.19 -2.52
C PRO A 374 5.48 13.51 -2.75
N GLY A 375 5.24 12.98 -3.94
CA GLY A 375 4.07 12.15 -4.22
C GLY A 375 4.03 10.91 -3.31
N HIS A 376 5.20 10.32 -3.07
CA HIS A 376 5.39 9.26 -2.08
C HIS A 376 6.67 9.44 -1.27
N GLY A 377 6.60 9.08 0.01
CA GLY A 377 7.70 9.20 0.98
C GLY A 377 7.47 10.31 2.02
N PRO A 378 8.47 10.56 2.87
CA PRO A 378 8.39 11.57 3.92
C PRO A 378 8.52 13.00 3.38
N ILE A 379 8.24 13.97 4.25
CA ILE A 379 8.58 15.38 3.98
C ILE A 379 10.09 15.50 3.71
N ALA A 380 10.43 16.25 2.67
CA ALA A 380 11.75 16.23 2.06
C ALA A 380 12.36 17.62 1.92
N THR A 381 13.66 17.62 1.61
CA THR A 381 14.48 18.79 1.33
C THR A 381 14.99 18.76 -0.11
N ALA A 382 15.58 19.87 -0.57
CA ALA A 382 16.25 19.93 -1.87
C ALA A 382 17.33 18.84 -2.02
N LYS A 383 18.00 18.46 -0.92
CA LYS A 383 19.02 17.39 -0.93
C LYS A 383 18.41 16.04 -1.30
N ASP A 384 17.22 15.74 -0.81
CA ASP A 384 16.55 14.45 -1.07
C ASP A 384 16.10 14.36 -2.54
N LEU A 385 15.63 15.47 -3.13
CA LEU A 385 15.36 15.57 -4.57
C LEU A 385 16.63 15.34 -5.41
N LEU A 386 17.78 15.90 -4.99
CA LEU A 386 19.06 15.67 -5.67
C LEU A 386 19.51 14.21 -5.55
N GLN A 387 19.27 13.55 -4.42
CA GLN A 387 19.54 12.12 -4.25
C GLN A 387 18.65 11.26 -5.15
N HIS A 388 17.36 11.61 -5.26
CA HIS A 388 16.44 10.97 -6.21
C HIS A 388 16.91 11.13 -7.67
N ALA A 389 17.32 12.34 -8.06
CA ALA A 389 17.89 12.60 -9.38
C ALA A 389 19.20 11.82 -9.62
N ALA A 390 20.02 11.62 -8.59
CA ALA A 390 21.24 10.81 -8.66
C ALA A 390 20.92 9.33 -8.89
N TYR A 391 19.90 8.79 -8.22
CA TYR A 391 19.41 7.43 -8.44
C TYR A 391 18.96 7.22 -9.89
N LEU A 392 18.09 8.11 -10.38
CA LEU A 392 17.60 8.06 -11.76
C LEU A 392 18.75 8.18 -12.77
N THR A 393 19.74 9.05 -12.50
CA THR A 393 20.93 9.19 -13.35
C THR A 393 21.76 7.91 -13.39
N PHE A 394 21.97 7.26 -12.24
CA PHE A 394 22.69 6.00 -12.17
C PHE A 394 21.97 4.90 -12.95
N LEU A 395 20.67 4.77 -12.73
CA LEU A 395 19.82 3.78 -13.39
C LEU A 395 19.85 3.95 -14.91
N ASP A 396 19.61 5.17 -15.38
CA ASP A 396 19.60 5.51 -16.81
C ASP A 396 20.93 5.17 -17.49
N LYS A 397 22.05 5.59 -16.90
CA LYS A 397 23.39 5.31 -17.42
C LYS A 397 23.74 3.83 -17.40
N SER A 398 23.41 3.12 -16.33
CA SER A 398 23.73 1.69 -16.19
C SER A 398 22.95 0.82 -17.19
N VAL A 399 21.69 1.18 -17.43
CA VAL A 399 20.86 0.53 -18.44
C VAL A 399 21.36 0.84 -19.85
N ALA A 400 21.70 2.10 -20.12
CA ALA A 400 22.24 2.50 -21.42
C ALA A 400 23.57 1.78 -21.73
N GLY A 401 24.46 1.66 -20.74
CA GLY A 401 25.71 0.90 -20.85
C GLY A 401 25.45 -0.58 -21.14
N SER A 402 24.60 -1.23 -20.35
CA SER A 402 24.25 -2.65 -20.57
C SER A 402 23.66 -2.92 -21.96
N ARG A 403 22.85 -1.98 -22.48
CA ARG A 403 22.31 -2.04 -23.85
C ARG A 403 23.39 -1.86 -24.91
N HIS A 404 24.33 -0.95 -24.67
CA HIS A 404 25.48 -0.76 -25.56
C HIS A 404 26.32 -2.03 -25.66
N ASP A 405 26.46 -2.76 -24.55
CA ASP A 405 27.15 -4.05 -24.47
C ASP A 405 26.33 -5.22 -25.08
N GLY A 406 25.18 -4.94 -25.67
CA GLY A 406 24.34 -5.93 -26.36
C GLY A 406 23.47 -6.79 -25.46
N LEU A 407 23.32 -6.45 -24.18
CA LEU A 407 22.44 -7.19 -23.27
C LEU A 407 20.96 -6.90 -23.56
N ASP A 408 20.15 -7.95 -23.55
CA ASP A 408 18.70 -7.84 -23.60
C ASP A 408 18.10 -7.34 -22.26
N GLU A 409 16.79 -7.15 -22.18
CA GLU A 409 16.12 -6.65 -20.97
C GLU A 409 16.43 -7.52 -19.74
N SER A 410 16.44 -8.85 -19.92
CA SER A 410 16.65 -9.80 -18.82
C SER A 410 18.12 -9.86 -18.40
N GLY A 411 19.05 -9.76 -19.34
CA GLY A 411 20.49 -9.64 -19.10
C GLY A 411 20.82 -8.34 -18.38
N THR A 412 20.25 -7.23 -18.82
CA THR A 412 20.40 -5.92 -18.18
C THR A 412 19.90 -5.94 -16.73
N ALA A 413 18.72 -6.55 -16.49
CA ALA A 413 18.16 -6.70 -15.14
C ALA A 413 18.99 -7.58 -14.19
N ARG A 414 19.87 -8.44 -14.73
CA ARG A 414 20.85 -9.21 -13.94
C ARG A 414 22.19 -8.48 -13.76
N ASN A 415 22.54 -7.60 -14.70
CA ASN A 415 23.82 -6.90 -14.76
C ASN A 415 23.84 -5.63 -13.88
N VAL A 416 22.73 -4.90 -13.81
CA VAL A 416 22.66 -3.64 -13.07
C VAL A 416 22.55 -3.90 -11.57
N ASP A 417 23.60 -3.54 -10.82
CA ASP A 417 23.62 -3.60 -9.36
C ASP A 417 23.02 -2.34 -8.73
N LEU A 418 21.95 -2.53 -7.96
CA LEU A 418 21.27 -1.47 -7.21
C LEU A 418 21.50 -1.57 -5.69
N SER A 419 22.36 -2.47 -5.23
CA SER A 419 22.58 -2.74 -3.80
C SER A 419 23.07 -1.53 -2.99
N SER A 420 23.75 -0.59 -3.65
CA SER A 420 24.19 0.68 -3.04
C SER A 420 23.03 1.65 -2.79
N TRP A 421 21.88 1.45 -3.44
CA TRP A 421 20.69 2.25 -3.30
C TRP A 421 19.75 1.56 -2.30
N GLN A 422 19.73 2.06 -1.06
CA GLN A 422 18.94 1.52 0.06
C GLN A 422 17.44 1.87 -0.05
N LEU A 423 16.86 1.72 -1.24
CA LEU A 423 15.45 1.96 -1.49
C LEU A 423 14.61 0.75 -1.10
N SER A 424 13.46 1.03 -0.50
CA SER A 424 12.48 0.03 -0.11
C SER A 424 11.63 -0.39 -1.31
N PHE A 425 11.30 -1.68 -1.39
CA PHE A 425 10.28 -2.15 -2.34
C PHE A 425 8.88 -1.88 -1.79
N VAL A 426 7.92 -1.65 -2.68
CA VAL A 426 6.51 -1.49 -2.31
C VAL A 426 5.69 -2.61 -2.94
N PRO A 427 5.08 -3.49 -2.13
CA PRO A 427 4.21 -4.53 -2.65
C PRO A 427 2.86 -3.91 -3.07
N ILE A 428 2.60 -3.84 -4.38
CA ILE A 428 1.28 -3.45 -4.90
C ILE A 428 0.54 -4.70 -5.38
N PHE A 429 -0.35 -5.21 -4.52
CA PHE A 429 -1.03 -6.49 -4.75
C PHE A 429 -1.87 -6.54 -6.05
N HIS A 430 -2.30 -5.40 -6.59
CA HIS A 430 -3.03 -5.32 -7.85
C HIS A 430 -2.14 -5.47 -9.10
N TYR A 431 -0.85 -5.16 -9.01
CA TYR A 431 0.10 -5.22 -10.13
C TYR A 431 1.20 -6.28 -9.96
N GLY A 432 1.12 -7.09 -8.90
CA GLY A 432 2.07 -8.15 -8.58
C GLY A 432 3.05 -7.78 -7.45
N LEU A 433 3.53 -8.79 -6.74
CA LEU A 433 4.31 -8.65 -5.50
C LEU A 433 5.61 -7.83 -5.64
N TRP A 434 6.14 -7.73 -6.87
CA TRP A 434 7.42 -7.10 -7.21
C TRP A 434 7.29 -5.83 -8.04
N PHE A 435 6.07 -5.28 -8.13
CA PHE A 435 5.77 -4.18 -9.05
C PHE A 435 6.70 -2.98 -8.88
N LEU A 436 6.96 -2.53 -7.65
CA LEU A 436 7.94 -1.48 -7.37
C LEU A 436 9.19 -2.08 -6.73
N SER A 437 10.08 -2.57 -7.60
CA SER A 437 11.37 -3.15 -7.21
C SER A 437 12.48 -2.61 -8.10
N GLY A 438 13.73 -2.70 -7.63
CA GLY A 438 14.89 -2.32 -8.44
C GLY A 438 14.95 -3.05 -9.79
N ASN A 439 14.58 -4.32 -9.84
CA ASN A 439 14.53 -5.08 -11.09
C ASN A 439 13.49 -4.52 -12.05
N THR A 440 12.30 -4.16 -11.56
CA THR A 440 11.27 -3.53 -12.38
C THR A 440 11.74 -2.17 -12.90
N ASN A 441 12.44 -1.38 -12.09
CA ASN A 441 12.99 -0.10 -12.53
C ASN A 441 13.98 -0.26 -13.67
N VAL A 442 14.90 -1.22 -13.58
CA VAL A 442 15.85 -1.55 -14.65
C VAL A 442 15.12 -1.92 -15.93
N ARG A 443 14.12 -2.80 -15.84
CA ARG A 443 13.31 -3.23 -16.99
C ARG A 443 12.51 -2.08 -17.62
N SER A 444 11.90 -1.23 -16.80
CA SER A 444 11.11 -0.09 -17.29
C SER A 444 12.00 0.93 -17.99
N VAL A 445 13.16 1.27 -17.43
CA VAL A 445 14.13 2.16 -18.11
C VAL A 445 14.62 1.54 -19.41
N TYR A 446 14.90 0.23 -19.44
CA TYR A 446 15.29 -0.45 -20.68
C TYR A 446 14.23 -0.27 -21.79
N ARG A 447 12.95 -0.45 -21.45
CA ARG A 447 11.83 -0.28 -22.38
C ARG A 447 11.69 1.17 -22.83
N LEU A 448 11.78 2.14 -21.90
CA LEU A 448 11.70 3.57 -22.21
C LEU A 448 12.82 4.01 -23.16
N GLN A 449 14.06 3.61 -22.92
CA GLN A 449 15.17 3.92 -23.82
C GLN A 449 15.11 3.17 -25.17
N THR A 450 14.28 2.12 -25.27
CA THR A 450 14.03 1.42 -26.53
C THR A 450 12.99 2.13 -27.37
N LYS A 451 11.98 2.75 -26.74
CA LYS A 451 10.94 3.55 -27.43
C LYS A 451 11.42 4.89 -27.96
N GLN A 452 12.55 5.41 -27.46
CA GLN A 452 13.12 6.69 -27.89
C GLN A 452 13.97 6.61 -29.18
N ARG A 453 14.13 5.41 -29.75
CA ARG A 453 14.66 5.18 -31.10
C ARG A 453 13.51 4.94 -32.05
#